data_AF-A0A317T434-F1
#
_entry.id   AF-A0A317T434-F1
#
_cell.length_a   1.000
_cell.length_b   1.000
_cell.length_c   1.000
_cell.angle_alpha   90.00
_cell.angle_beta   90.00
_cell.angle_gamma   90.00
#
_symmetry.space_group_name_H-M   'P 1'
#
loop_
_entity.id
_entity.type
_entity.pdbx_description
1 polymer ?
#
loop_
_entity_poly.entity_id
_entity_poly.type
_entity_poly.pdbx_seq_one_letter_code
_entity_poly.pdbx_strand_id
1 'polypeptide(L)' 'MSNETNEKQVMTQEQCEAQIRLAAYYLWQAKGEKHGSDVEDWLEAESAFAKSTESVQQ' A
#
# COMPACT_ATOMS: atom_id res chain seq x y z
N MET A 1 8.88 -9.55 31.99
CA MET A 1 9.41 -9.75 30.64
C MET A 1 8.96 -8.57 29.82
N SER A 2 9.74 -7.49 29.86
CA SER A 2 9.50 -6.30 29.05
C SER A 2 10.34 -6.48 27.80
N ASN A 3 9.75 -7.08 26.77
CA ASN A 3 10.41 -7.09 25.46
C ASN A 3 10.06 -5.77 24.79
N GLU A 4 10.89 -4.81 25.16
CA GLU A 4 11.14 -3.51 24.56
C GLU A 4 11.15 -3.61 23.03
N THR A 5 10.07 -3.12 22.44
CA THR A 5 10.06 -2.26 21.25
C THR A 5 11.17 -2.49 20.22
N ASN A 6 11.09 -3.61 19.50
CA ASN A 6 11.69 -3.70 18.17
C ASN A 6 10.66 -4.30 17.21
N GLU A 7 9.50 -3.64 17.15
CA GLU A 7 8.53 -3.80 16.07
C GLU A 7 9.14 -3.18 14.81
N LYS A 8 10.20 -3.80 14.28
CA LYS A 8 10.50 -3.67 12.87
C LYS A 8 9.22 -4.15 12.20
N GLN A 9 8.39 -3.21 11.73
CA GLN A 9 7.12 -3.44 11.05
C GLN A 9 7.37 -4.32 9.83
N VAL A 10 7.53 -5.62 10.03
CA VAL A 10 7.44 -6.61 8.98
C VAL A 10 5.94 -6.77 8.79
N MET A 11 5.37 -5.85 8.01
CA MET A 11 4.01 -6.05 7.52
C MET A 11 3.97 -7.39 6.80
N THR A 12 3.00 -8.22 7.18
CA THR A 12 2.77 -9.47 6.48
C THR A 12 2.31 -9.16 5.05
N GLN A 13 2.50 -10.12 4.15
CA GLN A 13 2.07 -9.96 2.76
C GLN A 13 0.59 -9.59 2.66
N GLU A 14 -0.28 -10.20 3.48
CA GLU A 14 -1.72 -9.88 3.53
C GLU A 14 -2.00 -8.42 3.93
N GLN A 15 -1.20 -7.85 4.85
CA GLN A 15 -1.35 -6.45 5.27
C GLN A 15 -0.88 -5.46 4.19
N CYS A 16 0.16 -5.80 3.45
CA CYS A 16 0.60 -5.03 2.27
C CYS A 16 -0.49 -5.05 1.19
N GLU A 17 -0.98 -6.23 0.83
CA GLU A 17 -2.03 -6.39 -0.17
C GLU A 17 -3.33 -5.66 0.22
N ALA A 18 -3.71 -5.69 1.51
CA ALA A 18 -4.89 -4.97 1.99
C ALA A 18 -4.75 -3.44 1.80
N GLN A 19 -3.56 -2.88 2.04
CA GLN A 19 -3.31 -1.46 1.84
C GLN A 19 -3.23 -1.08 0.37
N ILE A 20 -2.56 -1.90 -0.46
CA ILE A 20 -2.50 -1.69 -1.91
C ILE A 20 -3.90 -1.70 -2.50
N ARG A 21 -4.75 -2.66 -2.08
CA ARG A 21 -6.15 -2.73 -2.52
C ARG A 21 -6.96 -1.50 -2.15
N LEU A 22 -6.81 -1.02 -0.92
CA LEU A 22 -7.52 0.17 -0.44
C LEU A 22 -7.06 1.42 -1.19
N ALA A 23 -5.74 1.56 -1.41
CA ALA A 23 -5.18 2.65 -2.20
C ALA A 23 -5.66 2.60 -3.66
N ALA A 24 -5.67 1.42 -4.29
CA ALA A 24 -6.17 1.23 -5.65
C ALA A 24 -7.64 1.63 -5.77
N TYR A 25 -8.48 1.25 -4.78
CA TYR A 25 -9.87 1.65 -4.73
C TYR A 25 -10.04 3.18 -4.68
N TYR A 26 -9.27 3.87 -3.82
CA TYR A 26 -9.33 5.33 -3.75
C TYR A 26 -8.78 6.01 -5.00
N LEU A 27 -7.76 5.45 -5.65
CA LEU A 27 -7.24 5.94 -6.94
C LEU A 27 -8.30 5.83 -8.03
N TRP A 28 -8.93 4.66 -8.15
CA TRP A 28 -10.02 4.42 -9.10
C TRP A 28 -11.18 5.40 -8.88
N GLN A 29 -11.60 5.56 -7.62
CA GLN A 29 -12.67 6.51 -7.25
C GLN A 29 -12.27 7.96 -7.59
N ALA A 30 -11.04 8.37 -7.30
CA ALA A 30 -10.54 9.71 -7.60
C ALA A 30 -10.42 9.98 -9.10
N LYS A 31 -10.18 8.94 -9.91
CA LYS A 31 -10.16 9.00 -11.38
C LYS A 31 -11.56 9.02 -12.01
N GLY A 32 -12.61 9.00 -11.19
CA GLY A 32 -14.00 9.05 -11.64
C GLY A 32 -14.56 7.68 -12.00
N GLU A 33 -14.10 6.63 -11.32
CA GLU A 33 -14.64 5.27 -11.44
C GLU A 33 -14.56 4.73 -12.87
N LYS A 34 -13.47 5.06 -13.58
CA LYS A 34 -13.28 4.68 -14.97
C LYS A 34 -13.22 3.16 -15.06
N HIS A 35 -14.06 2.59 -15.91
CA HIS A 35 -14.06 1.15 -16.12
C HIS A 35 -12.81 0.70 -16.89
N GLY A 36 -12.19 -0.41 -16.45
CA GLY A 36 -11.03 -0.99 -17.11
C GLY A 36 -9.69 -0.33 -16.78
N SER A 37 -9.59 0.38 -15.64
CA SER A 37 -8.31 0.84 -15.09
C SER A 37 -7.86 0.04 -13.85
N ASP A 38 -8.55 -1.06 -13.52
CA ASP A 38 -8.37 -1.78 -12.26
C ASP A 38 -6.91 -2.25 -12.05
N VAL A 39 -6.25 -2.68 -13.13
CA VAL A 39 -4.86 -3.15 -13.10
C VAL A 39 -3.89 -1.98 -12.99
N GLU A 40 -4.12 -0.91 -13.74
CA GLU A 40 -3.32 0.31 -13.68
C GLU A 40 -3.39 0.97 -12.30
N ASP A 41 -4.58 1.02 -11.71
CA ASP A 41 -4.84 1.56 -10.37
C ASP A 41 -4.17 0.70 -9.28
N TRP A 42 -4.16 -0.62 -9.45
CA TRP A 42 -3.41 -1.54 -8.59
C TRP A 42 -1.90 -1.31 -8.66
N LEU A 43 -1.33 -1.25 -9.87
CA LEU A 43 0.11 -1.06 -10.07
C LEU A 43 0.57 0.31 -9.52
N GLU A 44 -0.24 1.35 -9.71
CA GLU A 44 0.05 2.68 -9.16
C GLU A 44 0.01 2.67 -7.62
N ALA A 45 -0.99 2.01 -7.03
CA ALA A 45 -1.07 1.82 -5.58
C ALA A 45 0.12 1.03 -5.01
N GLU A 46 0.53 -0.06 -5.67
CA GLU A 46 1.68 -0.86 -5.28
C GLU A 46 2.99 -0.04 -5.34
N SER A 47 3.17 0.74 -6.40
CA SER A 47 4.34 1.63 -6.52
C SER A 47 4.36 2.71 -5.44
N ALA A 48 3.22 3.33 -5.16
CA ALA A 48 3.09 4.33 -4.09
C ALA A 48 3.34 3.72 -2.70
N PHE A 49 2.88 2.51 -2.47
CA PHE A 49 3.12 1.75 -1.25
C PHE A 49 4.63 1.46 -1.08
N ALA A 50 5.29 0.93 -2.12
CA ALA A 50 6.73 0.68 -2.11
C ALA A 50 7.54 1.96 -1.82
N LYS A 51 7.21 3.08 -2.49
CA LYS A 51 7.86 4.39 -2.24
C LYS A 51 7.68 4.89 -0.81
N SER A 52 6.50 4.66 -0.24
CA SER A 52 6.21 5.05 1.15
C SER A 52 7.00 4.22 2.14
N THR A 53 7.24 2.92 1.85
CA THR A 53 8.12 2.07 2.67
C THR A 53 9.60 2.44 2.55
N GLU A 54 10.02 2.99 1.41
CA GLU A 54 11.40 3.40 1.15
C GLU A 54 11.75 4.76 1.83
N SER A 55 10.76 5.64 2.01
CA SER A 55 10.95 6.95 2.66
C SER A 55 11.14 6.91 4.19
N VAL A 56 11.03 5.73 4.82
CA VAL A 56 11.29 5.56 6.27
C VAL A 56 12.79 5.36 6.58
N GLN A 57 13.67 5.42 5.56
CA GLN A 57 15.11 5.13 5.70
C GLN A 57 16.09 6.26 5.32
N GLN A 58 15.65 7.53 5.20
CA GLN A 58 16.54 8.67 4.89
C GLN A 58 16.73 9.61 6.08
#